data_AF-A0A1V5KJL1-F1
#
_entry.id   AF-A0A1V5KJL1-F1
#
_cell.length_a   1.000
_cell.length_b   1.000
_cell.length_c   1.000
_cell.angle_alpha   90.00
_cell.angle_beta   90.00
_cell.angle_gamma   90.00
#
_symmetry.space_group_name_H-M   'P 1'
#
loop_
_entity.id
_entity.type
_entity.pdbx_description
1 polymer ?
#
loop_
_entity_poly.entity_id
_entity_poly.type
_entity_poly.pdbx_seq_one_letter_code
_entity_poly.pdbx_strand_id
1 'polypeptide(L)' 'MVVDNDLEHLVQEKSGKLFLTAGRHPLRAVYFQSGGARALQVLYEGPGINKTVLSPVKLFQHQTD' A
#
# COMPACT_ATOMS: atom_id res chain seq x y z
N MET A 1 -4.07 8.52 -8.08
CA MET A 1 -3.76 8.26 -6.65
C MET A 1 -4.92 7.47 -6.06
N VAL A 2 -4.68 6.34 -5.40
CA VAL A 2 -5.76 5.47 -4.87
C VAL A 2 -5.98 5.69 -3.38
N VAL A 3 -4.91 5.87 -2.61
CA VAL A 3 -4.94 6.21 -1.19
C VAL A 3 -4.12 7.49 -1.02
N ASP A 4 -4.69 8.46 -0.33
CA ASP A 4 -4.00 9.67 0.11
C ASP A 4 -3.98 9.66 1.65
N ASN A 5 -2.77 9.53 2.19
CA ASN A 5 -2.48 9.54 3.62
C ASN A 5 -1.22 10.38 3.85
N ASP A 6 -1.15 11.52 3.18
CA ASP A 6 -0.05 12.48 3.28
C ASP A 6 -0.22 13.38 4.52
N LEU A 7 0.77 14.25 4.74
CA LEU A 7 0.92 15.17 5.87
C LEU A 7 1.27 14.48 7.20
N GLU A 8 1.63 15.29 8.20
CA GLU A 8 1.99 14.79 9.51
C GLU A 8 0.77 14.32 10.30
N HIS A 9 0.83 13.08 10.79
CA HIS A 9 -0.19 12.48 11.63
C HIS A 9 0.39 11.31 12.46
N LEU A 10 -0.30 10.91 13.53
CA LEU A 10 -0.03 9.64 14.24
C LEU A 10 -0.33 8.45 13.32
N VAL A 11 0.04 7.23 13.75
CA VAL A 11 -0.30 6.01 12.99
C VAL A 11 -1.81 5.94 12.78
N GLN A 12 -2.22 5.99 11.51
CA GLN A 12 -3.62 5.91 11.11
C GLN A 12 -3.75 5.08 9.83
N GLU A 13 -4.96 4.56 9.60
CA GLU A 13 -5.30 3.86 8.38
C GLU A 13 -6.12 4.75 7.44
N LYS A 14 -5.76 4.73 6.15
CA LYS A 14 -6.59 5.24 5.05
C LYS A 14 -6.75 4.15 4.01
N SER A 15 -7.87 4.17 3.30
CA SER A 15 -8.20 3.18 2.27
C SER A 15 -8.81 3.84 1.04
N GLY A 16 -8.72 3.12 -0.08
CA GLY A 16 -9.27 3.50 -1.37
C GLY A 16 -9.56 2.23 -2.17
N LYS A 17 -10.36 2.37 -3.24
CA LYS A 17 -10.79 1.23 -4.06
C LYS A 17 -10.47 1.47 -5.53
N LEU A 18 -10.04 0.42 -6.20
CA LEU A 18 -9.76 0.42 -7.64
C LEU A 18 -10.11 -0.96 -8.21
N PHE A 19 -10.77 -1.00 -9.36
CA PHE A 19 -10.96 -2.24 -10.10
C PHE A 19 -9.66 -2.65 -10.79
N LEU A 20 -9.20 -3.87 -10.55
CA LEU A 20 -8.01 -4.45 -11.18
C LEU A 20 -8.40 -5.71 -11.94
N THR A 21 -7.88 -5.85 -13.16
CA THR A 21 -7.92 -7.14 -13.87
C THR A 21 -6.94 -8.13 -13.23
N ALA A 22 -7.12 -9.43 -13.49
CA ALA A 22 -6.13 -10.42 -13.05
C ALA A 22 -4.78 -10.15 -13.74
N GLY A 23 -3.69 -10.11 -12.98
CA GLY A 23 -2.35 -9.86 -13.50
C GLY A 23 -1.47 -9.03 -12.56
N ARG A 24 -0.30 -8.63 -13.07
CA ARG A 24 0.62 -7.72 -12.37
C ARG A 24 0.22 -6.28 -12.63
N HIS A 25 0.24 -5.46 -11.59
CA HIS A 25 -0.02 -4.03 -11.65
C HIS A 25 1.11 -3.27 -10.96
N PRO A 26 1.50 -2.10 -11.47
CA PRO A 26 2.48 -1.26 -10.81
C PRO A 26 1.94 -0.76 -9.47
N LEU A 27 2.78 -0.78 -8.44
CA LEU A 27 2.47 -0.27 -7.12
C LEU A 27 3.60 0.65 -6.65
N ARG A 28 3.24 1.86 -6.20
CA ARG A 28 4.17 2.81 -5.60
C ARG A 28 3.60 3.30 -4.27
N ALA A 29 4.33 3.06 -3.19
CA ALA A 29 4.05 3.63 -1.88
C ALA A 29 5.12 4.68 -1.57
N VAL A 30 4.69 5.91 -1.30
CA VAL A 30 5.57 6.99 -0.86
C VAL A 30 5.34 7.18 0.63
N TYR A 31 6.42 7.31 1.40
CA TYR A 31 6.38 7.41 2.85
C TYR A 31 7.43 8.41 3.32
N PHE A 32 7.06 9.21 4.32
CA PHE A 32 7.99 10.03 5.07
C PHE A 32 7.71 9.89 6.58
N GLN A 33 8.69 10.28 7.39
CA GLN A 33 8.54 10.38 8.84
C GLN A 33 9.18 11.69 9.28
N SER A 34 8.42 12.50 10.04
CA SER A 34 8.87 13.78 10.59
C SER A 34 9.33 13.68 12.06
N GLY A 35 8.76 12.74 12.84
CA GLY A 35 9.05 12.56 14.25
C GLY A 35 8.26 11.41 14.90
N GLY A 36 8.53 11.10 16.17
CA GLY A 36 7.80 10.07 16.93
C GLY A 36 7.98 8.64 16.40
N ALA A 37 6.92 7.84 16.48
CA ALA A 37 6.93 6.45 16.02
C ALA A 37 6.92 6.35 14.47
N ARG A 38 7.58 5.32 13.94
CA ARG A 38 7.62 5.03 12.50
C ARG A 38 6.80 3.79 12.18
N ALA A 39 5.90 3.89 11.20
CA ALA A 39 5.13 2.77 10.72
C ALA A 39 4.71 2.99 9.26
N LEU A 40 4.83 1.94 8.46
CA LEU A 40 4.22 1.84 7.14
C LEU A 40 3.69 0.42 6.98
N GLN A 41 2.38 0.28 6.79
CA GLN A 41 1.75 -0.99 6.43
C GLN A 41 0.87 -0.78 5.22
N VAL A 42 1.04 -1.64 4.21
CA VAL A 42 0.17 -1.68 3.03
C VAL A 42 -0.69 -2.92 3.17
N LEU A 43 -2.00 -2.73 3.25
CA LEU A 43 -2.99 -3.81 3.31
C LEU A 43 -3.86 -3.76 2.05
N TYR A 44 -4.45 -4.90 1.72
CA TYR A 44 -5.41 -5.00 0.62
C TYR A 44 -6.52 -5.99 0.98
N GLU A 45 -7.68 -5.78 0.37
CA GLU A 45 -8.86 -6.64 0.45
C GLU A 45 -9.53 -6.69 -0.93
N GLY A 46 -10.31 -7.74 -1.18
CA GLY A 46 -10.99 -7.89 -2.46
C GLY A 46 -11.84 -9.15 -2.53
N PRO A 47 -12.41 -9.47 -3.70
CA PRO A 47 -13.22 -10.68 -3.88
C PRO A 47 -12.46 -11.93 -3.44
N GLY A 48 -12.99 -12.63 -2.44
CA GLY A 48 -12.37 -13.84 -1.88
C GLY A 48 -11.10 -13.60 -1.05
N ILE A 49 -10.74 -12.36 -0.74
CA ILE A 49 -9.54 -12.00 0.02
C ILE A 49 -9.94 -11.11 1.19
N ASN A 50 -9.86 -11.67 2.40
CA ASN A 50 -9.97 -10.89 3.62
C ASN A 50 -8.81 -9.88 3.71
N LYS A 51 -9.08 -8.73 4.34
CA LYS A 51 -8.07 -7.70 4.57
C LYS A 51 -6.83 -8.28 5.22
N THR A 52 -5.70 -8.15 4.53
CA THR A 52 -4.42 -8.73 4.94
C THR A 52 -3.26 -7.85 4.51
N VAL A 53 -2.12 -7.99 5.18
CA VAL A 53 -0.88 -7.28 4.81
C VAL A 53 -0.44 -7.74 3.41
N LEU A 54 -0.02 -6.80 2.59
CA LEU A 54 0.53 -7.09 1.27
C LEU A 54 1.84 -7.88 1.43
N SER A 55 1.74 -9.20 1.23
CA SER A 55 2.87 -10.11 1.43
C SER A 55 3.95 -9.89 0.37
N PRO A 56 5.25 -9.97 0.74
CA PRO A 56 6.36 -9.86 -0.21
C PRO A 56 6.28 -10.86 -1.38
N VAL A 57 5.66 -12.04 -1.18
CA VAL A 57 5.50 -13.04 -2.25
C VAL A 57 4.55 -12.59 -3.37
N LYS A 58 3.79 -11.51 -3.15
CA LYS A 58 2.91 -10.87 -4.16
C LYS A 58 3.56 -9.63 -4.79
N LEU A 59 4.77 -9.26 -4.36
CA LEU A 59 5.52 -8.13 -4.87
C LEU A 59 6.61 -8.63 -5.81
N PHE A 60 6.76 -7.92 -6.92
CA PHE A 60 7.80 -8.15 -7.90
C PHE A 60 8.63 -6.86 -7.99
N GLN A 61 9.95 -6.98 -7.91
CA GLN A 61 10.81 -5.83 -8.16
C GLN A 61 10.74 -5.49 -9.64
N HIS A 62 10.38 -4.24 -9.94
CA HIS A 62 10.54 -3.69 -11.27
C HIS A 62 12.03 -3.36 -11.43
N GLN A 63 12.79 -4.24 -12.08
CA GLN A 63 14.17 -3.93 -12.44
C GLN A 63 14.16 -2.75 -13.40
N THR A 64 14.83 -1.67 -13.02
CA THR A 64 15.23 -0.60 -13.92
C THR A 64 16.64 -0.91 -14.40
N ASP A 65 16.84 -0.95 -15.71
CA ASP A 65 18.17 -1.00 -16.34
C ASP A 65 19.04 0.20 -15.93
#